data_AF-A0A835H0U6-F1
#
_entry.id   AF-A0A835H0U6-F1
#
_cell.length_a   1.000
_cell.length_b   1.000
_cell.length_c   1.000
_cell.angle_alpha   90.00
_cell.angle_beta   90.00
_cell.angle_gamma   90.00
#
_symmetry.space_group_name_H-M   'P 1'
#
loop_
_entity.id
_entity.type
_entity.pdbx_description
1 polymer ?
#
loop_
_entity_poly.entity_id
_entity_poly.type
_entity_poly.pdbx_seq_one_letter_code
_entity_poly.pdbx_strand_id
1 'polypeptide(L)' 'MEVENSKQTENVVDKGGEEEKDYVLLDLDAVCGAVPPNAPYVLSGLDTLNPVLVIGDNLKLERWTDNSVSPGKRMGKEVI' A
#
# COMPACT_ATOMS: atom_id res chain seq x y z
N MET A 1 -3.74 -42.47 30.68
CA MET A 1 -3.64 -42.10 29.26
C MET A 1 -4.74 -41.08 29.01
N GLU A 2 -4.32 -39.87 28.72
CA GLU A 2 -5.18 -38.69 28.55
C GLU A 2 -6.02 -38.89 27.30
N VAL A 3 -7.35 -38.81 27.45
CA VAL A 3 -8.26 -38.69 26.31
C VAL A 3 -8.36 -37.20 26.01
N GLU A 4 -7.39 -36.73 25.23
CA GLU A 4 -7.40 -35.40 24.66
C GLU A 4 -8.42 -35.39 23.51
N ASN A 5 -9.57 -34.79 23.73
CA ASN A 5 -10.30 -34.21 22.62
C ASN A 5 -11.17 -33.05 23.12
N SER A 6 -10.57 -31.87 23.16
CA SER A 6 -11.30 -30.63 23.38
C SER A 6 -10.78 -29.59 22.42
N LYS A 7 -11.74 -28.94 21.75
CA LYS A 7 -11.63 -27.73 20.95
C LYS A 7 -11.23 -27.91 19.49
N GLN A 8 -12.13 -28.51 18.71
CA GLN A 8 -12.31 -28.03 17.34
C GLN A 8 -13.29 -26.86 17.41
N THR A 9 -12.79 -25.69 17.83
CA THR A 9 -13.48 -24.44 17.56
C THR A 9 -13.29 -24.17 16.07
N GLU A 10 -14.26 -24.59 15.27
CA GLU A 10 -14.46 -23.98 13.95
C GLU A 10 -14.70 -22.50 14.21
N ASN A 11 -13.66 -21.68 14.01
CA ASN A 11 -13.86 -20.25 13.84
C ASN A 11 -14.67 -20.11 12.57
N VAL A 12 -15.99 -20.07 12.72
CA VAL A 12 -16.90 -19.55 11.70
C VAL A 12 -16.43 -18.13 11.47
N VAL A 13 -15.56 -17.96 10.46
CA VAL A 13 -15.31 -16.64 9.89
C VAL A 13 -16.64 -16.27 9.28
N ASP A 14 -17.42 -15.52 10.05
CA ASP A 14 -18.56 -14.78 9.55
C ASP A 14 -18.03 -13.91 8.42
N LYS A 15 -18.15 -14.42 7.19
CA LYS A 15 -18.04 -13.61 5.98
C LYS A 15 -19.33 -12.78 5.88
N GLY A 16 -19.64 -12.02 6.93
CA GLY A 16 -20.55 -10.90 6.87
C GLY A 16 -20.04 -10.03 5.73
N GLY A 17 -20.92 -9.70 4.79
CA GLY A 17 -20.60 -9.11 3.49
C GLY A 17 -19.95 -7.73 3.57
N GLU A 18 -18.74 -7.68 4.08
CA GLU A 18 -17.83 -6.56 4.05
C GLU A 18 -16.99 -6.76 2.79
N GLU A 19 -17.34 -5.99 1.76
CA GLU A 19 -16.56 -5.85 0.53
C GLU A 19 -15.07 -5.77 0.90
N GLU A 20 -14.25 -6.68 0.39
CA GLU A 20 -12.80 -6.68 0.62
C GLU A 20 -12.24 -5.36 0.10
N LYS A 21 -11.92 -4.43 1.01
CA LYS A 21 -11.36 -3.11 0.68
C LYS A 21 -9.85 -3.21 0.65
N ASP A 22 -9.26 -2.91 -0.50
CA ASP A 22 -7.82 -2.74 -0.63
C ASP A 22 -7.39 -1.36 -0.14
N TYR A 23 -6.30 -1.34 0.63
CA TYR A 23 -5.71 -0.11 1.15
C TYR A 23 -4.28 0.04 0.61
N VAL A 24 -3.91 1.28 0.29
CA VAL A 24 -2.56 1.63 -0.15
C VAL A 24 -1.95 2.60 0.86
N LEU A 25 -0.74 2.30 1.32
CA LEU A 25 0.04 3.20 2.16
C LEU A 25 0.86 4.14 1.26
N LEU A 26 0.67 5.44 1.47
CA LEU A 26 1.39 6.49 0.77
C LEU A 26 2.26 7.23 1.78
N ASP A 27 3.56 7.21 1.56
CA ASP A 27 4.51 8.04 2.30
C ASP A 27 4.51 9.48 1.71
N LEU A 28 4.19 10.44 2.57
CA LEU A 28 4.07 11.85 2.24
C LEU A 28 5.13 12.68 2.97
N ASP A 29 6.19 12.06 3.50
CA ASP A 29 7.22 12.74 4.30
C ASP A 29 7.89 13.87 3.51
N ALA A 30 8.10 13.68 2.21
CA ALA A 30 8.66 14.69 1.33
C ALA A 30 7.77 15.94 1.15
N VAL A 31 6.47 15.84 1.46
CA VAL A 31 5.47 16.91 1.23
C VAL A 31 4.74 17.35 2.51
N CYS A 32 5.10 16.78 3.67
CA CYS A 32 4.38 16.98 4.94
C CYS A 32 4.32 18.45 5.41
N GLY A 33 5.28 19.29 5.00
CA GLY A 33 5.29 20.72 5.34
C GLY A 33 4.58 21.63 4.33
N ALA A 34 4.19 21.11 3.16
CA ALA A 34 3.58 21.88 2.07
C ALA A 34 2.06 21.72 1.99
N VAL A 35 1.48 20.82 2.78
CA VAL A 35 0.04 20.52 2.78
C VAL A 35 -0.65 21.27 3.93
N PRO A 36 -1.56 22.20 3.63
CA PRO A 36 -2.37 22.85 4.67
C PRO A 36 -3.27 21.85 5.40
N PRO A 37 -3.62 22.12 6.68
CA PRO A 37 -4.65 21.35 7.37
C PRO A 37 -5.97 21.36 6.59
N ASN A 38 -6.64 20.20 6.52
CA ASN A 38 -7.91 20.03 5.81
C ASN A 38 -7.86 20.38 4.30
N ALA A 39 -6.68 20.34 3.68
CA ALA A 39 -6.58 20.53 2.25
C ALA A 39 -7.40 19.44 1.52
N PRO A 40 -8.23 19.81 0.53
CA PRO A 40 -8.95 18.84 -0.28
C PRO A 40 -7.96 17.98 -1.07
N TYR A 41 -8.28 16.73 -1.35
CA TYR A 41 -7.44 15.88 -2.17
C TYR A 41 -8.26 15.02 -3.14
N VAL A 42 -7.62 14.66 -4.25
CA VAL A 42 -8.17 13.75 -5.27
C VAL A 42 -7.09 12.74 -5.62
N LEU A 43 -7.38 11.46 -5.36
CA LEU A 43 -6.58 10.33 -5.83
C LEU A 43 -7.25 9.72 -7.06
N SER A 44 -6.52 9.64 -8.17
CA SER A 44 -7.03 9.15 -9.46
C SER A 44 -6.02 8.23 -10.13
N GLY A 45 -6.50 7.36 -11.02
CA GLY A 45 -5.66 6.45 -11.79
C GLY A 45 -4.91 5.42 -10.95
N LEU A 46 -5.44 5.03 -9.79
CA LEU A 46 -4.87 4.01 -8.91
C LEU A 46 -4.77 2.64 -9.60
N ASP A 47 -5.66 2.39 -10.56
CA ASP A 47 -5.73 1.24 -11.45
C ASP A 47 -4.80 1.35 -12.67
N THR A 48 -4.07 2.45 -12.82
CA THR A 48 -3.17 2.71 -13.94
C THR A 48 -1.70 2.62 -13.51
N LEU A 49 -0.79 2.58 -14.50
CA LEU A 49 0.65 2.63 -14.25
C LEU A 49 1.14 3.96 -13.68
N ASN A 50 0.30 5.00 -13.71
CA ASN A 50 0.62 6.37 -13.30
C ASN A 50 -0.50 6.94 -12.43
N PRO A 51 -0.62 6.49 -11.17
CA PRO A 51 -1.53 7.11 -10.22
C PRO A 51 -1.15 8.57 -9.98
N VAL A 52 -2.16 9.40 -9.79
CA VAL A 52 -2.02 10.84 -9.54
C VAL A 52 -2.78 11.21 -8.27
N LEU A 53 -2.05 11.78 -7.32
CA LEU A 53 -2.61 12.39 -6.11
C LEU A 53 -2.45 13.91 -6.21
N VAL A 54 -3.57 14.63 -6.16
CA VAL A 54 -3.62 16.10 -6.07
C VAL A 54 -4.05 16.47 -4.67
N ILE A 55 -3.30 17.36 -4.00
CA ILE A 55 -3.64 17.90 -2.67
C ILE A 55 -3.67 19.42 -2.75
N GLY A 56 -4.84 20.01 -2.48
CA GLY A 56 -5.12 21.43 -2.68
C GLY A 56 -4.92 21.87 -4.13
N ASP A 57 -4.49 23.11 -4.31
CA ASP A 57 -4.27 23.70 -5.64
C ASP A 57 -2.81 23.59 -6.13
N ASN A 58 -1.90 23.18 -5.24
CA ASN A 58 -0.45 23.42 -5.43
C ASN A 58 0.42 22.16 -5.41
N LEU A 59 -0.11 21.02 -4.95
CA LEU A 59 0.67 19.79 -4.82
C LEU A 59 0.10 18.69 -5.71
N LYS A 60 0.92 18.19 -6.64
CA LYS A 60 0.61 17.04 -7.49
C LYS A 60 1.73 16.02 -7.40
N LEU A 61 1.39 14.80 -7.00
CA LEU A 61 2.28 13.66 -6.94
C LEU A 61 1.93 12.73 -8.11
N GLU A 62 2.88 12.57 -9.03
CA GLU A 62 2.75 11.67 -10.17
C GLU A 62 3.69 10.48 -9.94
N ARG A 63 3.11 9.27 -9.92
CA ARG A 63 3.80 7.97 -9.87
C ARG A 63 4.58 7.68 -8.58
N TRP A 64 4.18 6.62 -7.91
CA TRP A 64 4.87 6.03 -6.77
C TRP A 64 5.92 5.02 -7.26
N THR A 65 7.12 5.47 -7.63
CA THR A 65 8.27 4.57 -7.83
C THR A 65 9.30 4.84 -6.76
N ASP A 66 9.63 3.80 -6.00
CA ASP A 66 10.80 3.80 -5.14
C ASP A 66 12.04 4.14 -5.98
N ASN A 67 12.55 5.35 -5.80
CA ASN A 67 13.74 5.87 -6.48
C ASN A 67 15.01 5.11 -6.05
N SER A 68 14.90 4.13 -5.13
CA SER A 68 15.98 3.24 -4.69
C SER A 68 16.14 1.99 -5.58
N VAL A 69 15.13 1.60 -6.38
CA VAL A 69 15.25 0.45 -7.28
C VAL A 69 15.78 0.91 -8.63
N SER A 70 17.10 0.98 -8.75
CA SER A 70 17.74 1.07 -10.05
C SER A 70 17.53 -0.27 -10.80
N PRO A 71 16.85 -0.28 -11.97
CA PRO A 71 16.62 -1.50 -12.73
C PRO A 71 17.94 -1.90 -13.40
N GLY A 72 18.80 -2.63 -12.68
CA GLY A 72 20.09 -2.98 -13.28
C GLY A 72 21.10 -3.74 -12.43
N LYS A 73 20.99 -3.80 -11.09
CA LYS A 73 22.00 -4.53 -10.30
C LYS A 73 21.67 -6.02 -10.19
N ARG A 74 21.66 -6.70 -11.34
CA ARG A 74 21.94 -8.13 -11.40
C ARG A 74 23.41 -8.31 -11.03
N MET A 75 23.73 -8.52 -9.76
CA MET A 75 25.02 -9.10 -9.41
C MET A 75 25.05 -10.48 -10.04
N GLY A 76 25.80 -10.57 -11.14
CA GLY A 76 26.19 -11.83 -11.74
C GLY A 76 26.81 -12.70 -10.64
N LYS A 77 26.40 -13.95 -10.63
CA LYS A 77 27.01 -15.01 -9.86
C LYS A 77 28.44 -15.11 -10.39
N GLU A 78 29.42 -14.60 -9.66
CA GLU A 78 30.81 -14.91 -9.98
C GLU A 78 31.06 -16.33 -9.49
N VAL A 79 30.87 -17.26 -10.41
CA VAL A 79 31.39 -18.62 -10.32
C VAL A 79 32.79 -18.55 -10.88
N ILE A 80 33.82 -18.55 -10.03
CA ILE A 80 35.04 -19.39 -10.12
C ILE A 80 35.58 -19.58 -8.71
#